data_AF-A0A7V0PU87-F1
#
_entry.id   AF-A0A7V0PU87-F1
#
_cell.length_a   1.000
_cell.length_b   1.000
_cell.length_c   1.000
_cell.angle_alpha   90.00
_cell.angle_beta   90.00
_cell.angle_gamma   90.00
#
_symmetry.space_group_name_H-M   'P 1'
#
loop_
_entity.id
_entity.type
_entity.pdbx_description
1 polymer ?
#
loop_
_entity_poly.entity_id
_entity_poly.type
_entity_poly.pdbx_seq_one_letter_code
_entity_poly.pdbx_strand_id
1 'polypeptide(L)'
;RNTAAQKFRKMGSEIADLGQEYKQLWLRNDKKANLQWILLQFNRQKAFWDIKADQVEQGIYEENPTIPSQFIYFPAAADNGTIVPLAYFRKGFELREQPKKALLQVINNGVANSYVNGKKIGESVVRRTASMTVQSQWVKVYDVTRRLRRGKNLLSFEVRNYDPAGKAGVNVYLWLVFPDDSTTAILSDMYWKSANEYFKNWEKLNFDDSAWFNPVTRPFRRFIPRPYFKYNLPSWVE
;
A
#
# COMPACT_ATOMS: atom_id res chain seq x y z
N ARG A 1 13.83 -28.33 9.31
CA ARG A 1 13.02 -27.72 8.23
C ARG A 1 11.54 -27.99 8.45
N ASN A 2 11.11 -29.27 8.39
CA ASN A 2 9.71 -29.66 8.68
C ASN A 2 9.23 -29.17 10.06
N THR A 3 10.10 -29.24 11.08
CA THR A 3 9.80 -28.77 12.44
C THR A 3 9.59 -27.26 12.61
N ALA A 4 10.21 -26.41 11.78
CA ALA A 4 10.06 -24.96 11.90
C ALA A 4 8.77 -24.47 11.22
N ALA A 5 8.49 -24.96 10.01
CA ALA A 5 7.23 -24.69 9.32
C ALA A 5 6.02 -25.21 10.13
N GLN A 6 6.13 -26.40 10.72
CA GLN A 6 5.11 -26.94 11.64
C GLN A 6 4.87 -26.02 12.84
N LYS A 7 5.92 -25.47 13.46
CA LYS A 7 5.78 -24.50 14.57
C LYS A 7 5.08 -23.22 14.12
N PHE A 8 5.40 -22.70 12.94
CA PHE A 8 4.75 -21.51 12.39
C PHE A 8 3.27 -21.76 12.10
N ARG A 9 2.91 -22.89 11.47
CA ARG A 9 1.50 -23.28 11.30
C ARG A 9 0.78 -23.45 12.63
N LYS A 10 1.44 -24.04 13.63
CA LYS A 10 0.87 -24.17 14.98
C LYS A 10 0.54 -22.79 15.58
N MET A 11 1.46 -21.84 15.51
CA MET A 11 1.22 -20.46 15.98
C MET A 11 0.08 -19.79 15.21
N GLY A 12 0.00 -19.99 13.89
CA GLY A 12 -1.12 -19.52 13.08
C GLY A 12 -2.47 -20.07 13.57
N SER A 13 -2.54 -21.37 13.86
CA SER A 13 -3.74 -22.02 14.40
C SER A 13 -4.11 -21.50 15.79
N GLU A 14 -3.14 -21.38 16.70
CA GLU A 14 -3.38 -20.84 18.06
C GLU A 14 -3.94 -19.41 18.01
N ILE A 15 -3.44 -18.56 17.11
CA ILE A 15 -3.98 -17.20 16.91
C ILE A 15 -5.40 -17.24 16.33
N ALA A 16 -5.71 -18.20 15.46
CA ALA A 16 -7.05 -18.38 14.93
C ALA A 16 -8.05 -18.74 16.04
N ASP A 17 -7.65 -19.67 16.92
CA ASP A 17 -8.45 -20.12 18.07
C ASP A 17 -8.70 -18.97 19.05
N LEU A 18 -7.66 -18.19 19.37
CA LEU A 18 -7.78 -16.97 20.19
C LEU A 18 -8.74 -15.94 19.57
N GLY A 19 -8.68 -15.75 18.24
CA GLY A 19 -9.62 -14.87 17.55
C GLY A 19 -11.07 -15.34 17.65
N GLN A 20 -11.30 -16.66 17.60
CA GLN A 20 -12.62 -17.26 17.75
C GLN A 20 -13.12 -17.16 19.21
N GLU A 21 -12.26 -17.39 20.20
CA GLU A 21 -12.60 -17.19 21.61
C GLU A 21 -12.95 -15.72 21.89
N TYR A 22 -12.12 -14.79 21.40
CA TYR A 22 -12.38 -13.36 21.50
C TYR A 22 -13.74 -12.98 20.92
N LYS A 23 -14.08 -13.53 19.74
CA LYS A 23 -15.40 -13.32 19.12
C LYS A 23 -16.55 -13.75 20.05
N GLN A 24 -16.44 -14.90 20.70
CA GLN A 24 -17.48 -15.39 21.61
C GLN A 24 -17.60 -14.49 22.84
N LEU A 25 -16.48 -14.12 23.46
CA LEU A 25 -16.46 -13.24 24.62
C LEU A 25 -17.02 -11.85 24.29
N TRP A 26 -16.66 -11.29 23.13
CA TRP A 26 -17.21 -10.02 22.65
C TRP A 26 -18.73 -10.10 22.47
N LEU A 27 -19.23 -11.10 21.74
CA LEU A 27 -20.67 -11.20 21.45
C LEU A 27 -21.52 -11.47 22.69
N ARG A 28 -20.90 -11.91 23.80
CA ARG A 28 -21.55 -12.06 25.10
C ARG A 28 -21.72 -10.71 25.84
N ASN A 29 -20.78 -9.79 25.68
CA ASN A 29 -20.69 -8.58 26.53
C ASN A 29 -20.91 -7.27 25.75
N ASP A 30 -20.72 -7.27 24.43
CA ASP A 30 -20.63 -6.09 23.59
C ASP A 30 -21.49 -6.18 22.32
N LYS A 31 -21.73 -5.02 21.68
CA LYS A 31 -22.45 -4.95 20.40
C LYS A 31 -21.61 -5.53 19.27
N LYS A 32 -22.22 -6.25 18.33
CA LYS A 32 -21.55 -6.81 17.13
C LYS A 32 -20.74 -5.79 16.31
N ALA A 33 -21.08 -4.51 16.39
CA ALA A 33 -20.38 -3.46 15.66
C ALA A 33 -18.87 -3.43 15.98
N ASN A 34 -18.04 -3.22 14.96
CA ASN A 34 -16.58 -3.16 15.00
C ASN A 34 -15.82 -4.46 15.31
N LEU A 35 -16.49 -5.52 15.76
CA LEU A 35 -15.86 -6.82 16.00
C LEU A 35 -15.07 -7.32 14.77
N GLN A 36 -15.59 -7.10 13.56
CA GLN A 36 -14.93 -7.50 12.33
C GLN A 36 -13.53 -6.89 12.15
N TRP A 37 -13.28 -5.69 12.68
CA TRP A 37 -11.99 -5.03 12.57
C TRP A 37 -10.96 -5.61 13.54
N ILE A 38 -11.41 -6.11 14.68
CA ILE A 38 -10.56 -6.80 15.65
C ILE A 38 -10.21 -8.19 15.10
N LEU A 39 -11.21 -8.93 14.61
CA LEU A 39 -11.00 -10.23 13.96
C LEU A 39 -10.10 -10.12 12.72
N LEU A 40 -10.15 -9.00 12.01
CA LEU A 40 -9.22 -8.74 10.90
C LEU A 40 -7.75 -8.75 11.37
N GLN A 41 -7.44 -8.27 12.58
CA GLN A 41 -6.06 -8.30 13.10
C GLN A 41 -5.60 -9.71 13.42
N PHE A 42 -6.45 -10.52 14.05
CA PHE A 42 -6.17 -11.96 14.26
C PHE A 42 -5.93 -12.67 12.93
N ASN A 43 -6.79 -12.44 11.93
CA ASN A 43 -6.66 -13.05 10.61
C ASN A 43 -5.37 -12.64 9.90
N ARG A 44 -4.93 -11.38 10.04
CA ARG A 44 -3.65 -10.91 9.47
C ARG A 44 -2.45 -11.58 10.12
N GLN A 45 -2.45 -11.70 11.45
CA GLN A 45 -1.38 -12.36 12.19
C GLN A 45 -1.30 -13.86 11.84
N LYS A 46 -2.43 -14.55 11.79
CA LYS A 46 -2.50 -15.93 11.30
C LYS A 46 -1.91 -16.06 9.90
N ALA A 47 -2.39 -15.24 8.96
CA ALA A 47 -1.94 -15.29 7.57
C ALA A 47 -0.43 -15.05 7.46
N PHE A 48 0.13 -14.14 8.27
CA PHE A 48 1.56 -13.93 8.33
C PHE A 48 2.32 -15.20 8.75
N TRP A 49 1.87 -15.92 9.77
CA TRP A 49 2.50 -17.18 10.17
C TRP A 49 2.39 -18.28 9.12
N ASP A 50 1.23 -18.39 8.45
CA ASP A 50 1.06 -19.34 7.34
C ASP A 50 2.05 -19.03 6.20
N ILE A 51 2.19 -17.75 5.83
CA ILE A 51 3.16 -17.31 4.83
C ILE A 51 4.59 -17.65 5.24
N LYS A 52 4.96 -17.44 6.51
CA LYS A 52 6.30 -17.78 6.99
C LYS A 52 6.54 -19.29 7.00
N ALA A 53 5.52 -20.09 7.28
CA ALA A 53 5.62 -21.55 7.16
C ALA A 53 5.92 -21.97 5.72
N ASP A 54 5.13 -21.45 4.77
CA ASP A 54 5.29 -21.77 3.34
C ASP A 54 6.66 -21.32 2.81
N GLN A 55 7.16 -20.16 3.25
CA GLN A 55 8.51 -19.67 2.91
C GLN A 55 9.61 -20.60 3.41
N VAL A 56 9.52 -21.07 4.66
CA VAL A 56 10.49 -22.02 5.24
C VAL A 56 10.50 -23.35 4.48
N GLU A 57 9.34 -23.82 4.06
CA GLU A 57 9.20 -25.04 3.23
C GLU A 57 9.82 -24.85 1.83
N GLN A 58 9.71 -23.65 1.27
CA GLN A 58 10.32 -23.26 0.00
C GLN A 58 11.83 -22.93 0.11
N GLY A 59 12.41 -22.97 1.31
CA GLY A 59 13.83 -22.64 1.53
C GLY A 59 14.14 -21.14 1.58
N ILE A 60 13.11 -20.29 1.78
CA ILE A 60 13.25 -18.84 1.92
C ILE A 60 13.38 -18.51 3.41
N TYR A 61 14.58 -18.09 3.82
CA TYR A 61 14.91 -17.82 5.24
C TYR A 61 15.18 -16.35 5.53
N GLU A 62 15.68 -15.61 4.55
CA GLU A 62 16.02 -14.20 4.67
C GLU A 62 15.19 -13.40 3.68
N GLU A 63 14.09 -12.83 4.18
CA GLU A 63 13.29 -11.88 3.43
C GLU A 63 12.99 -10.69 4.33
N ASN A 64 13.34 -9.49 3.88
CA ASN A 64 12.97 -8.27 4.58
C ASN A 64 11.42 -8.16 4.59
N PRO A 65 10.77 -8.23 5.77
CA PRO A 65 9.33 -8.18 5.85
C PRO A 65 8.79 -6.75 5.69
N THR A 66 9.66 -5.73 5.65
CA THR A 66 9.30 -4.32 5.47
C THR A 66 8.88 -4.07 4.02
N ILE A 67 7.89 -3.19 3.84
CA ILE A 67 7.49 -2.74 2.52
C ILE A 67 8.70 -2.14 1.75
N PRO A 68 8.97 -2.57 0.51
CA PRO A 68 10.13 -2.11 -0.24
C PRO A 68 9.92 -0.74 -0.91
N SER A 69 8.68 -0.32 -1.14
CA SER A 69 8.37 1.01 -1.65
C SER A 69 8.64 2.08 -0.60
N GLN A 70 9.12 3.24 -1.04
CA GLN A 70 9.46 4.36 -0.17
C GLN A 70 8.32 5.38 -0.14
N PHE A 71 8.12 6.08 0.99
CA PHE A 71 7.28 7.28 0.93
C PHE A 71 8.03 8.35 0.14
N ILE A 72 7.33 8.95 -0.83
CA ILE A 72 7.83 10.05 -1.65
C ILE A 72 7.10 11.34 -1.30
N TYR A 73 7.84 12.44 -1.29
CA TYR A 73 7.36 13.78 -1.01
C TYR A 73 7.93 14.76 -2.03
N PHE A 74 7.25 15.88 -2.27
CA PHE A 74 7.83 16.99 -3.03
C PHE A 74 9.13 17.50 -2.34
N PRO A 75 10.18 17.90 -3.08
CA PRO A 75 11.50 18.18 -2.50
C PRO A 75 11.54 19.15 -1.32
N ALA A 76 10.73 20.21 -1.32
CA ALA A 76 10.67 21.17 -0.21
C ALA A 76 10.27 20.52 1.14
N ALA A 77 9.66 19.32 1.11
CA ALA A 77 9.39 18.54 2.31
C ALA A 77 10.66 17.95 2.96
N ALA A 78 11.84 18.04 2.31
CA ALA A 78 13.12 17.70 2.90
C ALA A 78 13.49 18.62 4.06
N ASP A 79 13.12 19.89 3.96
CA ASP A 79 13.46 20.90 4.95
C ASP A 79 12.57 20.76 6.20
N ASN A 80 13.19 20.89 7.38
CA ASN A 80 12.45 20.90 8.64
C ASN A 80 11.63 22.19 8.77
N GLY A 81 10.40 22.10 9.24
CA GLY A 81 9.49 23.26 9.39
C GLY A 81 8.74 23.65 8.12
N THR A 82 9.16 23.20 6.93
CA THR A 82 8.43 23.47 5.69
C THR A 82 7.12 22.68 5.62
N ILE A 83 6.04 23.41 5.36
CA ILE A 83 4.70 22.85 5.17
C ILE A 83 4.50 22.60 3.67
N VAL A 84 4.06 21.40 3.31
CA VAL A 84 3.74 21.03 1.93
C VAL A 84 2.35 20.41 1.95
N PRO A 85 1.28 21.23 1.89
CA PRO A 85 -0.08 20.75 2.09
C PRO A 85 -0.63 20.02 0.85
N LEU A 86 0.00 20.20 -0.31
CA LEU A 86 -0.41 19.63 -1.58
C LEU A 86 0.82 19.15 -2.35
N ALA A 87 0.75 17.94 -2.87
CA ALA A 87 1.73 17.41 -3.81
C ALA A 87 1.07 16.52 -4.85
N TYR A 88 1.58 16.60 -6.08
CA TYR A 88 1.23 15.77 -7.20
C TYR A 88 2.39 14.83 -7.50
N PHE A 89 2.10 13.58 -7.83
CA PHE A 89 3.11 12.57 -8.16
C PHE A 89 2.73 11.82 -9.43
N ARG A 90 3.72 11.53 -10.27
CA ARG A 90 3.52 10.81 -11.53
C ARG A 90 4.64 9.80 -11.80
N LYS A 91 4.28 8.68 -12.42
CA LYS A 91 5.24 7.70 -12.95
C LYS A 91 4.72 7.12 -14.26
N GLY A 92 5.41 7.45 -15.35
CA GLY A 92 5.31 6.72 -16.61
C GLY A 92 6.08 5.41 -16.55
N PHE A 93 5.54 4.35 -17.14
CA PHE A 93 6.20 3.05 -17.27
C PHE A 93 5.65 2.29 -18.48
N GLU A 94 6.42 1.35 -19.00
CA GLU A 94 6.02 0.53 -20.14
C GLU A 94 5.84 -0.93 -19.75
N LEU A 95 4.79 -1.55 -20.27
CA LEU A 95 4.51 -2.97 -20.09
C LEU A 95 4.64 -3.70 -21.42
N ARG A 96 5.35 -4.84 -21.42
CA ARG A 96 5.52 -5.68 -22.63
C ARG A 96 4.19 -6.24 -23.13
N GLU A 97 3.27 -6.50 -22.20
CA GLU A 97 1.91 -6.98 -22.47
C GLU A 97 0.95 -6.52 -21.36
N GLN A 98 -0.34 -6.78 -21.53
CA GLN A 98 -1.33 -6.47 -20.50
C GLN A 98 -1.24 -7.52 -19.36
N PRO A 99 -1.18 -7.10 -18.08
CA PRO A 99 -1.15 -8.03 -16.97
C PRO A 99 -2.49 -8.77 -16.83
N LYS A 100 -2.45 -10.05 -16.44
CA LYS A 100 -3.66 -10.80 -16.07
C LYS A 100 -4.20 -10.41 -14.70
N LYS A 101 -3.36 -9.81 -13.83
CA LYS A 101 -3.76 -9.23 -12.56
C LYS A 101 -2.85 -8.05 -12.20
N ALA A 102 -3.45 -6.94 -11.77
CA ALA A 102 -2.72 -5.78 -11.29
C ALA A 102 -3.39 -5.18 -10.05
N LEU A 103 -2.68 -5.21 -8.91
CA LEU A 103 -3.15 -4.66 -7.65
C LEU A 103 -2.30 -3.44 -7.26
N LEU A 104 -2.94 -2.30 -7.12
CA LEU A 104 -2.31 -1.04 -6.72
C LEU A 104 -2.62 -0.74 -5.26
N GLN A 105 -1.62 -0.85 -4.40
CA GLN A 105 -1.70 -0.40 -3.02
C GLN A 105 -1.19 1.02 -2.86
N VAL A 106 -1.95 1.82 -2.10
CA VAL A 106 -1.68 3.22 -1.81
C VAL A 106 -1.77 3.45 -0.31
N ILE A 107 -0.72 4.05 0.24
CA ILE A 107 -0.66 4.57 1.61
C ILE A 107 -0.26 6.05 1.48
N ASN A 108 -0.85 6.96 2.25
CA ASN A 108 -0.59 8.39 2.09
C ASN A 108 -0.56 9.15 3.43
N ASN A 109 -0.21 10.43 3.38
CA ASN A 109 -0.33 11.36 4.50
C ASN A 109 -1.44 12.39 4.23
N GLY A 110 -2.69 12.03 4.52
CA GLY A 110 -3.87 12.89 4.38
C GLY A 110 -4.93 12.27 3.48
N VAL A 111 -5.14 12.83 2.29
CA VAL A 111 -6.09 12.33 1.29
C VAL A 111 -5.37 12.21 -0.05
N ALA A 112 -5.46 11.06 -0.70
CA ALA A 112 -4.88 10.82 -2.02
C ALA A 112 -5.94 10.46 -3.06
N ASN A 113 -6.08 11.30 -4.08
CA ASN A 113 -6.82 10.99 -5.30
C ASN A 113 -5.91 10.25 -6.26
N SER A 114 -6.29 9.02 -6.61
CA SER A 114 -5.46 8.12 -7.44
C SER A 114 -6.00 8.02 -8.86
N TYR A 115 -5.11 7.99 -9.84
CA TYR A 115 -5.43 7.95 -11.26
C TYR A 115 -4.54 6.94 -11.98
N VAL A 116 -5.11 6.25 -12.97
CA VAL A 116 -4.39 5.36 -13.90
C VAL A 116 -4.75 5.76 -15.32
N ASN A 117 -3.73 6.04 -16.14
CA ASN A 117 -3.92 6.44 -17.53
C ASN A 117 -4.92 7.60 -17.68
N GLY A 118 -4.86 8.56 -16.76
CA GLY A 118 -5.70 9.76 -16.72
C GLY A 118 -7.15 9.56 -16.30
N LYS A 119 -7.53 8.37 -15.82
CA LYS A 119 -8.85 8.08 -15.23
C LYS A 119 -8.73 7.92 -13.72
N LYS A 120 -9.56 8.64 -12.96
CA LYS A 120 -9.64 8.50 -11.50
C LYS A 120 -10.09 7.08 -11.13
N ILE A 121 -9.38 6.45 -10.21
CA ILE A 121 -9.68 5.08 -9.75
C ILE A 121 -10.28 5.04 -8.35
N GLY A 122 -10.07 6.10 -7.56
CA GLY A 122 -10.58 6.22 -6.21
C GLY A 122 -9.83 7.24 -5.37
N GLU A 123 -10.26 7.33 -4.13
CA GLU A 123 -9.68 8.17 -3.08
C GLU A 123 -9.28 7.29 -1.89
N SER A 124 -8.12 7.56 -1.30
CA SER A 124 -7.70 6.96 -0.03
C SER A 124 -7.48 8.03 1.04
N VAL A 125 -8.03 7.79 2.23
CA VAL A 125 -8.04 8.74 3.34
C VAL A 125 -7.29 8.14 4.53
N VAL A 126 -6.29 8.87 5.01
CA VAL A 126 -5.50 8.56 6.20
C VAL A 126 -5.70 9.67 7.20
N ARG A 127 -6.31 9.33 8.34
CA ARG A 127 -6.50 10.25 9.47
C ARG A 127 -6.10 9.56 10.76
N ARG A 128 -5.36 10.27 11.61
CA ARG A 128 -5.06 9.84 12.98
C ARG A 128 -6.35 9.90 13.81
N THR A 129 -6.80 8.75 14.27
CA THR A 129 -8.00 8.60 15.11
C THR A 129 -7.94 7.25 15.83
N ALA A 130 -8.67 7.13 16.94
CA ALA A 130 -8.89 5.86 17.64
C ALA A 130 -9.94 4.96 16.95
N SER A 131 -10.51 5.39 15.82
CA SER A 131 -11.49 4.61 15.08
C SER A 131 -10.85 3.55 14.18
N MET A 132 -11.06 2.28 14.48
CA MET A 132 -10.62 1.15 13.64
C MET A 132 -11.22 1.18 12.23
N THR A 133 -12.42 1.74 12.06
CA THR A 133 -13.05 1.88 10.73
C THR A 133 -12.27 2.83 9.83
N VAL A 134 -11.68 3.87 10.41
CA VAL A 134 -10.86 4.85 9.69
C VAL A 134 -9.45 4.32 9.50
N GLN A 135 -8.87 3.72 10.55
CA GLN A 135 -7.55 3.08 10.46
C GLN A 135 -7.52 1.96 9.41
N SER A 136 -8.60 1.19 9.26
CA SER A 136 -8.68 0.14 8.24
C SER A 136 -8.64 0.68 6.80
N GLN A 137 -8.88 1.98 6.59
CA GLN A 137 -8.75 2.64 5.29
C GLN A 137 -7.35 3.19 5.01
N TRP A 138 -6.41 3.12 5.96
CA TRP A 138 -5.08 3.71 5.77
C TRP A 138 -4.27 3.06 4.65
N VAL A 139 -4.55 1.79 4.37
CA VAL A 139 -4.01 1.07 3.22
C VAL A 139 -5.16 0.77 2.26
N LYS A 140 -5.13 1.39 1.08
CA LYS A 140 -6.13 1.15 0.05
C LYS A 140 -5.54 0.33 -1.08
N VAL A 141 -6.23 -0.73 -1.49
CA VAL A 141 -5.85 -1.55 -2.64
C VAL A 141 -6.92 -1.42 -3.72
N TYR A 142 -6.48 -1.16 -4.94
CA TYR A 142 -7.32 -1.09 -6.12
C TYR A 142 -6.97 -2.19 -7.10
N ASP A 143 -7.97 -2.88 -7.65
CA ASP A 143 -7.78 -3.68 -8.85
C ASP A 143 -7.73 -2.75 -10.08
N VAL A 144 -6.55 -2.67 -10.70
CA VAL A 144 -6.29 -1.83 -11.87
C VAL A 144 -6.00 -2.66 -13.12
N THR A 145 -6.28 -3.97 -13.08
CA THR A 145 -5.98 -4.93 -14.17
C THR A 145 -6.52 -4.43 -15.51
N ARG A 146 -7.82 -4.08 -15.55
CA ARG A 146 -8.50 -3.59 -16.76
C ARG A 146 -8.18 -2.14 -17.14
N ARG A 147 -7.37 -1.45 -16.33
CA ARG A 147 -6.96 -0.05 -16.59
C ARG A 147 -5.55 0.05 -17.16
N LEU A 148 -4.77 -1.03 -17.06
CA LEU A 148 -3.45 -1.15 -17.66
C LEU A 148 -3.53 -1.80 -19.04
N ARG A 149 -2.53 -1.52 -19.88
CA ARG A 149 -2.43 -2.01 -21.26
C ARG A 149 -0.98 -2.32 -21.61
N ARG A 150 -0.76 -3.02 -22.73
CA ARG A 150 0.57 -3.09 -23.37
C ARG A 150 1.06 -1.68 -23.73
N GLY A 151 2.37 -1.46 -23.66
CA GLY A 151 3.02 -0.19 -23.95
C GLY A 151 2.94 0.80 -22.79
N LYS A 152 2.82 2.08 -23.12
CA LYS A 152 2.88 3.19 -22.15
C LYS A 152 1.66 3.23 -21.22
N ASN A 153 1.97 3.23 -19.93
CA ASN A 153 1.04 3.43 -18.82
C ASN A 153 1.54 4.52 -17.88
N LEU A 154 0.64 5.02 -17.06
CA LEU A 154 0.90 6.13 -16.16
C LEU A 154 0.11 5.95 -14.86
N LEU A 155 0.82 6.04 -13.73
CA LEU A 155 0.23 6.25 -12.42
C LEU A 155 0.32 7.74 -12.06
N SER A 156 -0.70 8.24 -11.37
CA SER A 156 -0.79 9.64 -10.97
C SER A 156 -1.55 9.80 -9.66
N PHE A 157 -1.06 10.67 -8.79
CA PHE A 157 -1.62 10.90 -7.45
C PHE A 157 -1.64 12.38 -7.12
N GLU A 158 -2.79 12.89 -6.70
CA GLU A 158 -2.91 14.19 -6.02
C GLU A 158 -3.07 13.89 -4.54
N VAL A 159 -2.18 14.45 -3.70
CA VAL A 159 -2.17 14.21 -2.26
C VAL A 159 -2.32 15.53 -1.53
N ARG A 160 -3.29 15.59 -0.62
CA ARG A 160 -3.53 16.72 0.27
C ARG A 160 -3.32 16.31 1.71
N ASN A 161 -2.47 17.03 2.42
CA ASN A 161 -2.32 16.89 3.86
C ASN A 161 -3.02 18.06 4.56
N TYR A 162 -3.97 17.74 5.43
CA TYR A 162 -4.77 18.71 6.16
C TYR A 162 -4.23 19.04 7.56
N ASP A 163 -3.12 18.44 7.97
CA ASP A 163 -2.39 18.83 9.18
C ASP A 163 -1.70 20.20 8.94
N PRO A 164 -1.83 21.19 9.85
CA PRO A 164 -1.18 22.49 9.70
C PRO A 164 0.34 22.44 9.51
N ALA A 165 1.02 21.42 10.06
CA ALA A 165 2.45 21.18 9.85
C ALA A 165 2.71 20.02 8.87
N GLY A 166 1.68 19.67 8.08
CA GLY A 166 1.63 18.48 7.25
C GLY A 166 2.50 18.55 6.01
N LYS A 167 3.01 17.38 5.63
CA LYS A 167 3.70 17.13 4.37
C LYS A 167 2.90 16.09 3.58
N ALA A 168 2.44 16.47 2.38
CA ALA A 168 1.74 15.60 1.46
C ALA A 168 2.72 14.59 0.88
N GLY A 169 2.48 13.32 1.15
CA GLY A 169 3.31 12.23 0.66
C GLY A 169 2.52 10.96 0.44
N VAL A 170 3.08 10.09 -0.38
CA VAL A 170 2.46 8.84 -0.81
C VAL A 170 3.49 7.72 -0.88
N ASN A 171 3.02 6.52 -0.61
CA ASN A 171 3.71 5.27 -0.87
C ASN A 171 2.84 4.44 -1.80
N VAL A 172 3.46 3.91 -2.86
CA VAL A 172 2.78 3.21 -3.94
C VAL A 172 3.45 1.87 -4.17
N TYR A 173 2.65 0.81 -4.21
CA TYR A 173 3.07 -0.53 -4.60
C TYR A 173 2.10 -1.06 -5.65
N LEU A 174 2.51 -1.14 -6.91
CA LEU A 174 1.77 -1.81 -7.97
C LEU A 174 2.33 -3.22 -8.16
N TRP A 175 1.58 -4.24 -7.79
CA TRP A 175 1.91 -5.63 -8.07
C TRP A 175 1.30 -6.07 -9.39
N LEU A 176 2.10 -6.68 -10.25
CA LEU A 176 1.72 -7.13 -11.59
C LEU A 176 1.95 -8.63 -11.72
N VAL A 177 0.98 -9.32 -12.31
CA VAL A 177 1.07 -10.71 -12.73
C VAL A 177 0.76 -10.76 -14.22
N PHE A 178 1.65 -11.34 -15.01
CA PHE A 178 1.50 -11.49 -16.46
C PHE A 178 0.92 -12.86 -16.83
N PRO A 179 0.46 -13.04 -18.08
CA PRO A 179 -0.09 -14.31 -18.56
C PRO A 179 0.79 -15.54 -18.25
N ASP A 180 2.11 -15.39 -18.38
CA ASP A 180 3.13 -16.42 -18.11
C ASP A 180 3.41 -16.68 -16.61
N ASP A 181 2.62 -16.12 -15.70
CA ASP A 181 2.78 -16.17 -14.24
C ASP A 181 4.02 -15.46 -13.69
N SER A 182 4.80 -14.80 -14.53
CA SER A 182 5.85 -13.89 -14.07
C SER A 182 5.23 -12.72 -13.31
N THR A 183 5.93 -12.28 -12.27
CA THR A 183 5.50 -11.16 -11.43
C THR A 183 6.53 -10.05 -11.40
N THR A 184 6.07 -8.81 -11.44
CA THR A 184 6.93 -7.63 -11.20
C THR A 184 6.19 -6.61 -10.34
N ALA A 185 6.90 -5.57 -9.93
CA ALA A 185 6.30 -4.47 -9.20
C ALA A 185 6.81 -3.11 -9.69
N ILE A 186 5.93 -2.10 -9.67
CA ILE A 186 6.30 -0.69 -9.80
C ILE A 186 6.13 -0.05 -8.42
N LEU A 187 7.22 0.46 -7.86
CA LEU A 187 7.29 0.99 -6.50
C LEU A 187 7.47 2.51 -6.52
N SER A 188 6.98 3.20 -5.49
CA SER A 188 7.34 4.60 -5.26
C SER A 188 8.81 4.72 -4.84
N ASP A 189 9.55 5.55 -5.57
CA ASP A 189 10.98 5.79 -5.41
C ASP A 189 11.34 7.21 -5.91
N MET A 190 12.64 7.57 -5.86
CA MET A 190 13.13 8.89 -6.27
C MET A 190 13.06 9.15 -7.80
N TYR A 191 12.72 8.14 -8.61
CA TYR A 191 12.60 8.25 -10.07
C TYR A 191 11.17 8.55 -10.53
N TRP A 192 10.32 9.01 -9.60
CA TRP A 192 9.01 9.59 -9.91
C TRP A 192 9.17 11.07 -10.25
N LYS A 193 8.08 11.68 -10.74
CA LYS A 193 7.97 13.13 -10.90
C LYS A 193 7.02 13.69 -9.86
N SER A 194 7.30 14.89 -9.39
CA SER A 194 6.52 15.57 -8.37
C SER A 194 6.42 17.08 -8.60
N ALA A 195 5.28 17.63 -8.20
CA ALA A 195 5.00 19.07 -8.16
C ALA A 195 4.17 19.41 -6.93
N ASN A 196 4.12 20.68 -6.52
CA ASN A 196 3.33 21.16 -5.38
C ASN A 196 2.23 22.16 -5.78
N GLU A 197 2.00 22.32 -7.08
CA GLU A 197 0.94 23.16 -7.64
C GLU A 197 0.16 22.41 -8.72
N TYR A 198 -1.04 22.91 -9.03
CA TYR A 198 -1.92 22.27 -10.00
C TYR A 198 -1.50 22.63 -11.44
N PHE A 199 -1.41 21.61 -12.29
CA PHE A 199 -1.25 21.77 -13.73
C PHE A 199 -2.46 21.20 -14.46
N LYS A 200 -2.99 21.92 -15.46
CA LYS A 200 -4.13 21.41 -16.25
C LYS A 200 -3.74 20.12 -16.98
N ASN A 201 -4.61 19.12 -16.94
CA ASN A 201 -4.41 17.80 -17.57
C ASN A 201 -3.16 17.05 -17.09
N TRP A 202 -2.61 17.41 -15.92
CA TRP A 202 -1.40 16.81 -15.39
C TRP A 202 -1.48 15.30 -15.36
N GLU A 203 -2.65 14.69 -15.16
CA GLU A 203 -2.87 13.25 -15.03
C GLU A 203 -2.89 12.48 -16.37
N LYS A 204 -2.80 13.17 -17.52
CA LYS A 204 -2.83 12.53 -18.86
C LYS A 204 -1.45 12.01 -19.29
N LEU A 205 -1.42 11.02 -20.18
CA LEU A 205 -0.16 10.39 -20.62
C LEU A 205 0.75 11.31 -21.43
N ASN A 206 0.16 12.25 -22.19
CA ASN A 206 0.87 13.19 -23.06
C ASN A 206 1.21 14.53 -22.38
N PHE A 207 0.98 14.65 -21.08
CA PHE A 207 1.41 15.82 -20.32
C PHE A 207 2.94 15.85 -20.25
N ASP A 208 3.53 17.01 -20.56
CA ASP A 208 4.96 17.24 -20.41
C ASP A 208 5.31 17.57 -18.95
N ASP A 209 5.93 16.62 -18.25
CA ASP A 209 6.40 16.77 -16.87
C ASP A 209 7.91 17.04 -16.78
N SER A 210 8.53 17.54 -17.86
CA SER A 210 9.96 17.90 -17.87
C SER A 210 10.32 18.94 -16.80
N ALA A 211 9.42 19.89 -16.52
CA ALA A 211 9.58 20.89 -15.47
C ALA A 211 9.34 20.35 -14.03
N TRP A 212 8.86 19.11 -13.87
CA TRP A 212 8.59 18.53 -12.55
C TRP A 212 9.86 17.98 -11.91
N PHE A 213 9.92 18.13 -10.59
CA PHE A 213 11.04 17.71 -9.78
C PHE A 213 10.98 16.21 -9.48
N ASN A 214 12.13 15.56 -9.36
CA ASN A 214 12.21 14.27 -8.70
C ASN A 214 11.86 14.43 -7.21
N PRO A 215 11.03 13.55 -6.62
CA PRO A 215 10.68 13.65 -5.21
C PRO A 215 11.85 13.25 -4.31
N VAL A 216 11.74 13.62 -3.04
CA VAL A 216 12.58 13.09 -1.97
C VAL A 216 11.92 11.90 -1.30
N THR A 217 12.71 10.90 -0.97
CA THR A 217 12.24 9.66 -0.32
C THR A 217 12.48 9.72 1.18
N ARG A 218 11.53 9.23 1.97
CA ARG A 218 11.74 9.00 3.41
C ARG A 218 11.22 7.62 3.81
N PRO A 219 11.92 6.90 4.70
CA PRO A 219 11.33 5.73 5.33
C PRO A 219 10.12 6.15 6.16
N PHE A 220 9.10 5.29 6.23
CA PHE A 220 8.03 5.52 7.18
C PHE A 220 8.57 5.34 8.60
N ARG A 221 8.13 6.18 9.55
CA ARG A 221 8.65 6.14 10.93
C ARG A 221 8.32 4.85 11.68
N ARG A 222 7.32 4.11 11.22
CA ARG A 222 6.88 2.84 11.80
C ARG A 222 7.14 1.71 10.81
N PHE A 223 7.25 0.51 11.33
CA PHE A 223 7.26 -0.69 10.51
C PHE A 223 5.95 -0.79 9.72
N ILE A 224 6.07 -0.99 8.40
CA ILE A 224 4.95 -1.36 7.54
C ILE A 224 5.36 -2.67 6.88
N PRO A 225 4.63 -3.78 7.12
CA PRO A 225 4.92 -5.03 6.45
C PRO A 225 4.65 -4.91 4.95
N ARG A 226 5.48 -5.56 4.14
CA ARG A 226 5.28 -5.68 2.70
C ARG A 226 3.94 -6.37 2.41
N PRO A 227 3.28 -6.04 1.29
CA PRO A 227 2.13 -6.81 0.86
C PRO A 227 2.56 -8.20 0.37
N TYR A 228 1.75 -9.19 0.71
CA TYR A 228 1.83 -10.57 0.21
C TYR A 228 0.59 -10.85 -0.64
N PHE A 229 0.48 -10.19 -1.80
CA PHE A 229 -0.72 -10.26 -2.64
C PHE A 229 -1.04 -11.66 -3.20
N LYS A 230 -0.05 -12.54 -3.32
CA LYS A 230 -0.28 -13.97 -3.62
C LYS A 230 -1.19 -14.64 -2.58
N TYR A 231 -1.14 -14.17 -1.34
CA TYR A 231 -1.93 -14.62 -0.20
C TYR A 231 -3.10 -13.68 0.12
N ASN A 232 -3.41 -12.73 -0.78
CA ASN A 232 -4.44 -11.71 -0.56
C ASN A 232 -4.24 -10.87 0.73
N LEU A 233 -2.99 -10.69 1.15
CA LEU A 233 -2.65 -9.94 2.36
C LEU A 233 -1.98 -8.61 1.96
N PRO A 234 -2.70 -7.48 2.00
CA PRO A 234 -2.08 -6.17 1.81
C PRO A 234 -1.22 -5.79 3.02
N SER A 235 -0.43 -4.74 2.87
CA SER A 235 0.19 -4.08 4.02
C SER A 235 -0.87 -3.61 5.02
N TRP A 236 -0.44 -3.40 6.26
CA TRP A 236 -1.21 -2.67 7.26
C TRP A 236 -0.30 -1.66 7.95
N VAL A 237 -0.90 -0.69 8.62
CA VAL A 237 -0.18 0.32 9.40
C VAL A 237 -0.75 0.30 10.80
N GLU A 238 0.15 0.22 11.78
CA GLU A 238 -0.14 0.27 13.22
C GLU A 238 0.25 1.63 13.79
#